data_AF-A0A7J4HPU3-F1
#
_entry.id   AF-A0A7J4HPU3-F1
#
_cell.length_a   1.000
_cell.length_b   1.000
_cell.length_c   1.000
_cell.angle_alpha   90.00
_cell.angle_beta   90.00
_cell.angle_gamma   90.00
#
_symmetry.space_group_name_H-M   'P 1'
#
loop_
_entity.id
_entity.type
_entity.pdbx_description
1 polymer ?
#
loop_
_entity_poly.entity_id
_entity_poly.type
_entity_poly.pdbx_seq_one_letter_code
_entity_poly.pdbx_strand_id
1 'polypeptide(L)'
;MNKKGFELAISTLILLVLGILILVALIVFFTGGFEAFERVSNPLIETAEGAVLKESCDLACSTENKIYYCCEELQYKEESLKCDDSRIGVDCGNLCVNVNCEGN
;
A
#
# COMPACT_ATOMS: atom_id res chain seq x y z
N MET A 1 50.74 -0.96 -30.04
CA MET A 1 49.54 -0.88 -29.17
C MET A 1 48.32 -1.33 -29.97
N ASN A 2 47.76 -2.50 -29.64
CA ASN A 2 46.60 -3.07 -30.33
C ASN A 2 45.33 -2.29 -29.97
N LYS A 3 44.94 -1.32 -30.81
CA LYS A 3 43.73 -0.50 -30.61
C LYS A 3 42.42 -1.29 -30.76
N LYS A 4 42.43 -2.39 -31.50
CA LYS A 4 41.24 -3.20 -31.81
C LYS A 4 40.66 -3.97 -30.61
N GLY A 5 41.48 -4.43 -29.68
CA GLY A 5 40.99 -5.13 -28.48
C GLY A 5 40.34 -4.20 -27.45
N PHE A 6 40.76 -2.94 -27.42
CA PHE A 6 40.24 -1.92 -26.51
C PHE A 6 38.86 -1.40 -26.93
N GLU A 7 38.60 -1.37 -28.23
CA GLU A 7 37.33 -0.91 -28.81
C GLU A 7 36.16 -1.87 -28.49
N LEU A 8 36.42 -3.18 -28.51
CA LEU A 8 35.45 -4.20 -28.08
C LEU A 8 35.11 -4.09 -26.58
N ALA A 9 36.10 -3.83 -25.73
CA ALA A 9 35.91 -3.69 -24.28
C ALA A 9 35.14 -2.42 -23.91
N ILE A 10 35.32 -1.33 -24.67
CA ILE A 10 34.57 -0.08 -24.48
C ILE A 10 33.10 -0.26 -24.84
N SER A 11 32.81 -0.92 -25.96
CA SER A 11 31.42 -1.13 -26.41
C SER A 11 30.62 -1.98 -25.41
N THR A 12 31.21 -3.05 -24.88
CA THR A 12 30.55 -3.90 -23.88
C THR A 12 30.34 -3.17 -22.56
N LEU A 13 31.30 -2.35 -22.12
CA LEU A 13 31.17 -1.55 -20.90
C LEU A 13 30.01 -0.55 -20.99
N ILE A 14 29.85 0.12 -22.14
CA ILE A 14 28.74 1.05 -22.38
C ILE A 14 27.40 0.33 -22.31
N LEU A 15 27.27 -0.84 -22.97
CA LEU A 15 26.04 -1.62 -22.97
C LEU A 15 25.67 -2.11 -21.55
N LEU A 16 26.67 -2.49 -20.75
CA LEU A 16 26.46 -2.94 -19.37
C LEU A 16 25.94 -1.80 -18.49
N VAL A 17 26.55 -0.61 -18.59
CA VAL A 17 26.12 0.58 -17.84
C VAL A 17 24.71 1.02 -18.26
N LEU A 18 24.42 1.04 -19.57
CA LEU A 18 23.10 1.40 -20.08
C LEU A 18 22.02 0.41 -19.60
N GLY A 19 22.33 -0.89 -19.61
CA GLY A 19 21.44 -1.93 -19.11
C GLY A 19 21.10 -1.74 -17.63
N ILE A 20 22.10 -1.46 -16.79
CA ILE A 20 21.89 -1.22 -15.36
C ILE A 20 21.02 0.03 -15.13
N LEU A 21 21.27 1.13 -15.86
CA LEU A 21 20.48 2.35 -15.73
C LEU A 21 19.00 2.13 -16.05
N ILE A 22 18.72 1.40 -17.13
CA ILE A 22 17.34 1.06 -17.50
C ILE A 22 16.70 0.18 -16.42
N LEU A 23 17.43 -0.79 -15.88
CA LEU A 23 16.94 -1.70 -14.86
C LEU A 23 16.56 -0.95 -13.57
N VAL A 24 17.40 0.00 -13.12
CA VAL A 24 17.10 0.87 -11.97
C VAL A 24 15.87 1.75 -12.24
N ALA A 25 15.77 2.35 -13.42
CA ALA A 25 14.62 3.19 -13.79
C ALA A 25 13.31 2.38 -13.77
N LEU A 26 13.32 1.15 -14.29
CA LEU A 26 12.17 0.26 -14.24
C LEU A 26 11.81 -0.11 -12.81
N ILE A 27 12.80 -0.43 -11.94
CA ILE A 27 12.53 -0.72 -10.53
C ILE A 27 11.81 0.46 -9.88
N VAL A 28 12.34 1.69 -9.99
CA VAL A 28 11.72 2.88 -9.37
C VAL A 28 10.31 3.14 -9.92
N PHE A 29 10.13 2.99 -11.23
CA PHE A 29 8.83 3.17 -11.88
C PHE A 29 7.81 2.14 -11.41
N PHE A 30 8.21 0.87 -11.33
CA PHE A 30 7.34 -0.20 -10.85
C PHE A 30 7.09 -0.10 -9.34
N THR A 31 8.10 0.18 -8.51
CA THR A 31 7.91 0.32 -7.05
C THR A 31 6.94 1.44 -6.70
N GLY A 32 7.03 2.60 -7.37
CA GLY A 32 6.07 3.69 -7.15
C GLY A 32 4.67 3.40 -7.73
N GLY A 33 4.57 2.62 -8.80
CA GLY A 33 3.30 2.22 -9.41
C GLY A 33 2.54 1.15 -8.61
N PHE A 34 3.26 0.21 -7.98
CA PHE A 34 2.67 -0.87 -7.21
C PHE A 34 2.07 -0.41 -5.88
N GLU A 35 2.62 0.60 -5.20
CA GLU A 35 2.00 1.17 -3.98
C GLU A 35 0.60 1.77 -4.26
N ALA A 36 0.40 2.36 -5.44
CA ALA A 36 -0.90 2.84 -5.88
C ALA A 36 -1.84 1.69 -6.28
N PHE A 37 -1.29 0.60 -6.83
CA PHE A 37 -2.06 -0.58 -7.20
C PHE A 37 -2.46 -1.44 -6.00
N GLU A 38 -1.62 -1.54 -4.97
CA GLU A 38 -1.89 -2.29 -3.72
C GLU A 38 -3.07 -1.67 -2.95
N ARG A 39 -3.25 -0.34 -3.06
CA ARG A 39 -4.45 0.37 -2.59
C ARG A 39 -5.71 0.08 -3.41
N VAL A 40 -5.59 -0.41 -4.64
CA VAL A 40 -6.70 -0.71 -5.54
C VAL A 40 -7.05 -2.21 -5.52
N SER A 41 -6.08 -3.10 -5.32
CA SER A 41 -6.27 -4.56 -5.38
C SER A 41 -6.77 -5.20 -4.08
N ASN A 42 -7.02 -4.40 -3.03
CA ASN A 42 -7.60 -4.94 -1.80
C ASN A 42 -9.11 -5.17 -2.05
N PRO A 43 -9.62 -6.42 -2.00
CA PRO A 43 -10.95 -6.79 -2.50
C PRO A 43 -12.13 -6.13 -1.77
N LEU A 44 -11.91 -5.44 -0.65
CA LEU A 44 -12.91 -4.60 -0.02
C LEU A 44 -13.15 -3.29 -0.81
N ILE A 45 -12.11 -2.73 -1.43
CA ILE A 45 -12.15 -1.40 -2.10
C ILE A 45 -12.82 -1.47 -3.48
N GLU A 46 -12.88 -2.64 -4.11
CA GLU A 46 -13.53 -2.83 -5.42
C GLU A 46 -15.05 -2.72 -5.37
N THR A 47 -15.65 -2.74 -4.17
CA THR A 47 -17.09 -2.55 -3.96
C THR A 47 -17.39 -1.15 -3.43
N ALA A 48 -18.44 -0.50 -3.94
CA ALA A 48 -18.87 0.81 -3.46
C ALA A 48 -19.12 0.82 -1.93
N GLU A 49 -19.61 -0.30 -1.39
CA GLU A 49 -19.86 -0.49 0.04
C GLU A 49 -18.57 -0.48 0.86
N GLY A 50 -17.51 -1.15 0.38
CA GLY A 50 -16.23 -1.19 1.08
C GLY A 50 -15.39 0.08 0.91
N ALA A 51 -15.59 0.84 -0.17
CA ALA A 51 -15.02 2.18 -0.32
C ALA A 51 -15.60 3.16 0.71
N VAL A 52 -16.92 3.14 0.93
CA VAL A 52 -17.58 3.94 1.98
C VAL A 52 -17.11 3.50 3.37
N LEU A 53 -16.97 2.19 3.59
CA LEU A 53 -16.45 1.64 4.84
C LEU A 53 -15.01 2.11 5.13
N LYS A 54 -14.16 2.14 4.10
CA LYS A 54 -12.79 2.64 4.21
C LYS A 54 -12.78 4.13 4.55
N GLU A 55 -13.60 4.92 3.87
CA GLU A 55 -13.69 6.37 4.10
C GLU A 55 -14.19 6.69 5.52
N SER A 56 -15.18 5.95 6.04
CA SER A 56 -15.65 6.13 7.41
C SER A 56 -14.59 5.76 8.44
N CYS A 57 -13.84 4.68 8.22
CA CYS A 57 -12.72 4.29 9.07
C CYS A 57 -11.53 5.28 9.00
N ASP A 58 -11.22 5.80 7.82
CA ASP A 58 -10.16 6.81 7.62
C ASP A 58 -10.54 8.14 8.30
N LEU A 59 -11.80 8.54 8.20
CA LEU A 59 -12.34 9.71 8.90
C LEU A 59 -12.30 9.50 10.41
N ALA A 60 -12.71 8.33 10.91
CA ALA A 60 -12.65 8.01 12.34
C ALA A 60 -11.22 8.01 12.87
N CYS A 61 -10.26 7.53 12.06
CA CYS A 61 -8.85 7.61 12.37
C CYS A 61 -8.36 9.07 12.42
N SER A 62 -8.67 9.87 11.39
CA SER A 62 -8.28 11.28 11.30
C SER A 62 -8.88 12.16 12.40
N THR A 63 -10.08 11.79 12.87
CA THR A 63 -10.77 12.47 13.98
C THR A 63 -10.43 11.88 15.35
N GLU A 64 -9.49 10.93 15.42
CA GLU A 64 -9.10 10.21 16.64
C GLU A 64 -10.29 9.59 17.41
N ASN A 65 -11.36 9.22 16.69
CA ASN A 65 -12.56 8.63 17.27
C ASN A 65 -12.36 7.14 17.56
N LYS A 66 -11.67 6.88 18.68
CA LYS A 66 -11.23 5.54 19.10
C LYS A 66 -12.37 4.54 19.32
N ILE A 67 -13.52 5.02 19.77
CA ILE A 67 -14.68 4.15 20.02
C ILE A 67 -15.25 3.65 18.70
N TYR A 68 -15.47 4.55 17.74
CA TYR A 68 -15.95 4.17 16.42
C TYR A 68 -14.94 3.25 15.69
N TYR A 69 -13.66 3.63 15.71
CA TYR A 69 -12.63 2.88 14.99
C TYR A 69 -12.36 1.48 15.61
N CYS A 70 -12.35 1.35 16.94
CA CYS A 70 -11.94 0.10 17.60
C CYS A 70 -13.10 -0.80 18.02
N CYS A 71 -14.28 -0.23 18.28
CA CYS A 71 -15.38 -0.94 18.91
C CYS A 71 -16.61 -1.11 18.02
N GLU A 72 -16.83 -0.20 17.06
CA GLU A 72 -18.02 -0.26 16.22
C GLU A 72 -17.94 -1.40 15.19
N GLU A 73 -19.00 -2.19 15.13
CA GLU A 73 -19.13 -3.28 14.17
C GLU A 73 -19.87 -2.78 12.92
N LEU A 74 -19.13 -2.67 11.83
CA LEU A 74 -19.63 -2.28 10.53
C LEU A 74 -20.12 -3.52 9.79
N GLN A 75 -21.38 -3.51 9.35
CA GLN A 75 -21.97 -4.59 8.59
C GLN A 75 -21.43 -4.54 7.15
N TYR A 76 -20.67 -5.55 6.74
CA TYR A 76 -20.19 -5.70 5.37
C TYR A 76 -20.64 -7.06 4.84
N LYS A 77 -21.61 -7.06 3.93
CA LYS A 77 -22.29 -8.26 3.42
C LYS A 77 -22.98 -9.07 4.52
N GLU A 78 -22.44 -10.24 4.87
CA GLU A 78 -22.98 -11.18 5.88
C GLU A 78 -22.06 -11.27 7.12
N GLU A 79 -21.00 -10.47 7.19
CA GLU A 79 -20.04 -10.46 8.29
C GLU A 79 -19.98 -9.07 8.96
N SER A 80 -19.74 -9.04 10.28
CA SER A 80 -19.38 -7.82 10.99
C SER A 80 -17.87 -7.59 10.95
N LEU A 81 -17.48 -6.37 10.56
CA LEU A 81 -16.08 -5.95 10.42
C LEU A 81 -15.82 -4.73 11.30
N LYS A 82 -14.62 -4.64 11.88
CA LYS A 82 -14.18 -3.46 12.65
C LYS A 82 -13.14 -2.69 11.85
N CYS A 83 -13.02 -1.37 12.06
CA CYS A 83 -12.04 -0.55 11.34
C CYS A 83 -10.57 -0.97 11.58
N ASP A 84 -10.29 -1.61 12.72
CA ASP A 84 -9.01 -2.22 13.06
C ASP A 84 -8.67 -3.47 12.20
N ASP A 85 -9.63 -4.02 11.47
CA ASP A 85 -9.40 -5.20 10.64
C ASP A 85 -8.45 -4.87 9.48
N SER A 86 -7.39 -5.67 9.33
CA SER A 86 -6.37 -5.50 8.28
C SER A 86 -6.96 -5.52 6.86
N ARG A 87 -8.16 -6.08 6.67
CA ARG A 87 -8.89 -6.10 5.40
C ARG A 87 -9.31 -4.71 4.92
N ILE A 88 -9.51 -3.74 5.81
CA ILE A 88 -9.94 -2.36 5.46
C ILE A 88 -8.75 -1.52 4.94
N GLY A 89 -7.53 -1.87 5.35
CA GLY A 89 -6.30 -1.21 4.91
C GLY A 89 -6.23 0.26 5.33
N VAL A 90 -6.78 0.60 6.50
CA VAL A 90 -6.60 1.90 7.16
C VAL A 90 -5.71 1.63 8.38
N ASP A 91 -4.47 2.11 8.35
CA ASP A 91 -3.54 2.00 9.47
C ASP A 91 -3.65 3.25 10.34
N CYS A 92 -4.23 3.10 11.53
CA CYS A 92 -4.33 4.19 12.51
C CYS A 92 -3.32 4.06 13.66
N GLY A 93 -2.21 3.37 13.42
CA GLY A 93 -1.20 3.08 14.44
C GLY A 93 -1.79 2.44 15.69
N ASN A 94 -1.51 3.04 16.86
CA ASN A 94 -1.89 2.50 18.16
C ASN A 94 -3.22 3.05 18.70
N LEU A 95 -4.14 3.49 17.84
CA LEU A 95 -5.39 4.15 18.29
C LEU A 95 -6.25 3.24 19.19
N CYS A 96 -6.20 1.93 18.97
CA CYS A 96 -6.93 0.93 19.77
C CYS A 96 -6.21 0.46 21.03
N VAL A 97 -4.99 0.93 21.28
CA VAL A 97 -4.22 0.52 22.45
C VAL A 97 -4.80 1.21 23.70
N ASN A 98 -5.38 0.40 24.60
CA ASN A 98 -6.13 0.80 25.81
C ASN A 98 -7.57 1.30 25.57
N VAL A 99 -8.21 0.94 24.45
CA VAL A 99 -9.64 1.20 24.27
C VAL A 99 -10.45 0.04 24.87
N ASN A 100 -11.38 0.36 25.77
CA ASN A 100 -12.32 -0.64 26.29
C ASN A 100 -13.62 -0.59 25.50
N CYS A 101 -13.92 -1.66 24.77
CA CYS A 101 -15.13 -1.81 23.97
C CYS A 101 -16.28 -2.49 24.73
N GLU A 102 -16.07 -2.93 25.96
CA GLU A 102 -17.11 -3.51 26.80
C GLU A 102 -17.98 -2.40 27.41
N GLY A 103 -18.99 -1.94 26.66
CA GLY A 103 -19.99 -1.00 27.20
C GLY A 103 -20.74 -0.11 26.20
N ASN A 104 -20.66 -0.37 24.90
CA ASN A 104 -21.40 0.36 23.87
C ASN A 104 -22.38 -0.57 23.14
#